data_AF-A0A3D0PF65-F1
#
_entry.id   AF-A0A3D0PF65-F1
#
_cell.length_a   1.000
_cell.length_b   1.000
_cell.length_c   1.000
_cell.angle_alpha   90.00
_cell.angle_beta   90.00
_cell.angle_gamma   90.00
#
_symmetry.space_group_name_H-M   'P 1'
#
loop_
_entity.id
_entity.type
_entity.pdbx_description
1 polymer ?
#
loop_
_entity_poly.entity_id
_entity_poly.type
_entity_poly.pdbx_seq_one_letter_code
_entity_poly.pdbx_strand_id
1 'polypeptide(L)'
;MQTLDWWLLLHPVLAVVLIYPLLGIVVRLGLQARQRRIHQANLPATTGRDHNQLGQWLAAAVVVLVLIALAVVISSKQSADSSRQLPLLLAWLGTATSLIALWRVQSAGLRLSFGLITWSGVLALGAQPEVFRLSDNPLEGAFWQSHYWGGVLVCGLMLFNLAAWPEIQRHLSWRRLHLSANVLAAVLFLSQGISGSRDLLEIPLSWQQPFLQQCNWAERVCPSPPQN
;
A
#
# COMPACT_ATOMS: atom_id res chain seq x y z
N MET A 1 -3.26 26.57 -2.73
CA MET A 1 -2.73 25.22 -3.01
C MET A 1 -2.04 25.22 -4.35
N GLN A 2 -0.83 24.69 -4.41
CA GLN A 2 -0.05 24.54 -5.64
C GLN A 2 -0.40 23.22 -6.34
N THR A 3 0.02 23.06 -7.59
CA THR A 3 -0.16 21.81 -8.35
C THR A 3 0.46 20.60 -7.63
N LEU A 4 1.58 20.81 -6.94
CA LEU A 4 2.25 19.78 -6.14
C LEU A 4 1.38 19.23 -5.01
N ASP A 5 0.62 20.10 -4.33
CA ASP A 5 -0.28 19.70 -3.24
C ASP A 5 -1.34 18.70 -3.73
N TRP A 6 -1.87 18.91 -4.94
CA TRP A 6 -2.84 17.99 -5.56
C TRP A 6 -2.23 16.63 -5.91
N TRP A 7 -0.98 16.60 -6.37
CA TRP A 7 -0.29 15.35 -6.63
C TRP A 7 -0.07 14.54 -5.36
N LEU A 8 0.31 15.20 -4.25
CA LEU A 8 0.48 14.54 -2.95
C LEU A 8 -0.84 13.94 -2.44
N LEU A 9 -1.97 14.60 -2.69
CA LEU A 9 -3.32 14.14 -2.37
C LEU A 9 -3.86 13.05 -3.31
N LEU A 10 -3.19 12.74 -4.42
CA LEU A 10 -3.67 11.74 -5.37
C LEU A 10 -3.85 10.36 -4.72
N HIS A 11 -2.86 9.91 -3.94
CA HIS A 11 -2.91 8.59 -3.33
C HIS A 11 -4.02 8.42 -2.27
N PRO A 12 -4.27 9.35 -1.32
CA PRO A 12 -5.37 9.18 -0.36
C PRO A 12 -6.73 9.28 -1.05
N VAL A 13 -6.89 10.13 -2.07
CA VAL A 13 -8.15 10.21 -2.82
C VAL A 13 -8.44 8.88 -3.52
N LEU A 14 -7.45 8.29 -4.20
CA LEU A 14 -7.60 6.98 -4.82
C LEU A 14 -7.83 5.87 -3.79
N ALA A 15 -7.20 5.93 -2.61
CA ALA A 15 -7.46 4.98 -1.53
C ALA A 15 -8.95 5.00 -1.11
N VAL A 16 -9.51 6.20 -0.90
CA VAL A 16 -10.90 6.38 -0.48
C VAL A 16 -11.90 5.99 -1.57
N VAL A 17 -11.66 6.41 -2.82
CA VAL A 17 -12.63 6.22 -3.91
C VAL A 17 -12.57 4.80 -4.49
N LEU A 18 -11.40 4.16 -4.49
CA LEU A 18 -11.19 2.86 -5.14
C LEU A 18 -10.92 1.74 -4.14
N ILE A 19 -9.91 1.90 -3.28
CA ILE A 19 -9.40 0.78 -2.46
C ILE A 19 -10.37 0.41 -1.34
N TYR A 20 -10.89 1.38 -0.58
CA TYR A 20 -11.78 1.07 0.55
C TYR A 20 -13.13 0.45 0.14
N PRO A 21 -13.83 0.94 -0.91
CA PRO A 21 -15.02 0.26 -1.39
C PRO A 21 -14.74 -1.16 -1.87
N LEU A 22 -13.65 -1.36 -2.61
CA LEU A 22 -13.26 -2.68 -3.12
C LEU A 22 -12.90 -3.64 -1.98
N LEU A 23 -12.18 -3.17 -0.96
CA LEU A 23 -11.88 -3.92 0.26
C LEU A 23 -13.17 -4.38 0.95
N GLY A 24 -14.13 -3.47 1.15
CA GLY A 24 -15.42 -3.80 1.76
C GLY A 24 -16.19 -4.88 0.99
N ILE A 25 -16.22 -4.77 -0.35
CA ILE A 25 -16.87 -5.77 -1.22
C ILE A 25 -16.16 -7.13 -1.11
N VAL A 26 -14.82 -7.15 -1.18
CA VAL A 26 -14.03 -8.39 -1.11
C VAL A 26 -14.20 -9.09 0.24
N VAL A 27 -14.19 -8.34 1.35
CA VAL A 27 -14.43 -8.87 2.70
C VAL A 27 -15.83 -9.46 2.81
N ARG A 28 -16.86 -8.73 2.35
CA ARG A 28 -18.25 -9.22 2.34
C ARG A 28 -18.38 -10.51 1.53
N LEU A 29 -17.82 -10.57 0.32
CA LEU A 29 -17.83 -11.77 -0.51
C LEU A 29 -17.07 -12.93 0.13
N GLY A 30 -15.97 -12.66 0.85
CA GLY A 30 -15.23 -13.66 1.60
C GLY A 30 -16.07 -14.28 2.73
N LEU A 31 -16.79 -13.46 3.48
CA LEU A 31 -17.74 -13.93 4.50
C LEU A 31 -18.89 -14.74 3.90
N GLN A 32 -19.47 -14.28 2.80
CA GLN A 32 -20.53 -15.01 2.08
C GLN A 32 -20.03 -16.34 1.52
N ALA A 33 -18.82 -16.38 0.95
CA ALA A 33 -18.19 -17.60 0.48
C ALA A 33 -17.97 -18.61 1.63
N ARG A 34 -17.62 -18.13 2.83
CA ARG A 34 -17.53 -18.97 4.04
C ARG A 34 -18.91 -19.46 4.50
N GLN A 35 -19.91 -18.59 4.56
CA GLN A 35 -21.28 -18.94 4.95
C GLN A 35 -21.87 -20.02 4.05
N ARG A 36 -21.65 -19.91 2.74
CA ARG A 36 -22.07 -20.95 1.79
C ARG A 36 -21.38 -22.29 2.01
N ARG A 37 -20.07 -22.30 2.31
CA ARG A 37 -19.30 -23.55 2.49
C ARG A 37 -19.56 -24.24 3.83
N ILE A 38 -19.63 -23.48 4.92
CA ILE A 38 -19.70 -24.01 6.29
C ILE A 38 -21.15 -24.10 6.77
N HIS A 39 -21.94 -23.06 6.52
CA HIS A 39 -23.31 -22.95 7.01
C HIS A 39 -24.35 -23.30 5.93
N GLN A 40 -23.92 -23.76 4.76
CA GLN A 40 -24.78 -24.19 3.64
C GLN A 40 -25.83 -23.12 3.24
N ALA A 41 -25.50 -21.84 3.44
CA ALA A 41 -26.40 -20.74 3.11
C ALA A 41 -26.75 -20.75 1.61
N ASN A 42 -28.01 -20.45 1.28
CA ASN A 42 -28.49 -20.38 -0.10
C ASN A 42 -27.97 -19.11 -0.81
N LEU A 43 -26.73 -19.18 -1.28
CA LEU A 43 -26.02 -18.11 -1.96
C LEU A 43 -25.56 -18.58 -3.35
N PRO A 44 -25.38 -17.66 -4.32
CA PRO A 44 -24.98 -18.00 -5.68
C PRO A 44 -23.74 -18.90 -5.75
N ALA A 45 -23.70 -19.77 -6.76
CA ALA A 45 -22.54 -20.64 -6.97
C ALA A 45 -21.25 -19.87 -7.26
N THR A 46 -21.40 -18.64 -7.76
CA THR A 46 -20.31 -17.76 -8.20
C THR A 46 -19.62 -17.02 -7.06
N THR A 47 -20.20 -16.92 -5.86
CA THR A 47 -19.69 -16.06 -4.77
C THR A 47 -18.19 -16.25 -4.48
N GLY A 48 -17.71 -17.49 -4.48
CA GLY A 48 -16.29 -17.78 -4.26
C GLY A 48 -15.37 -17.34 -5.42
N ARG A 49 -15.87 -17.41 -6.66
CA ARG A 49 -15.17 -16.91 -7.85
C ARG A 49 -15.14 -15.38 -7.84
N ASP A 50 -16.27 -14.76 -7.52
CA ASP A 50 -16.41 -13.30 -7.47
C ASP A 50 -15.50 -12.70 -6.40
N HIS A 51 -15.45 -13.32 -5.20
CA HIS A 51 -14.48 -12.97 -4.15
C HIS A 51 -13.05 -13.02 -4.66
N ASN A 52 -12.67 -14.10 -5.35
CA ASN A 52 -11.31 -14.24 -5.86
C ASN A 52 -11.00 -13.20 -6.94
N GLN A 53 -11.86 -13.03 -7.94
CA GLN A 53 -11.62 -12.08 -9.03
C GLN A 53 -11.44 -10.65 -8.50
N LEU A 54 -12.35 -10.20 -7.63
CA LEU A 54 -12.24 -8.87 -7.02
C LEU A 54 -11.07 -8.78 -6.04
N GLY A 55 -10.74 -9.87 -5.33
CA GLY A 55 -9.56 -9.94 -4.46
C GLY A 55 -8.24 -9.79 -5.22
N GLN A 56 -8.14 -10.38 -6.42
CA GLN A 56 -6.99 -10.18 -7.30
C GLN A 56 -6.90 -8.72 -7.75
N TRP A 57 -8.02 -8.12 -8.18
CA TRP A 57 -8.06 -6.70 -8.55
C TRP A 57 -7.67 -5.79 -7.39
N LEU A 58 -8.15 -6.07 -6.17
CA LEU A 58 -7.76 -5.35 -4.97
C LEU A 58 -6.25 -5.43 -4.74
N ALA A 59 -5.68 -6.63 -4.80
CA ALA A 59 -4.25 -6.83 -4.59
C ALA A 59 -3.41 -6.03 -5.59
N ALA A 60 -3.74 -6.09 -6.88
CA ALA A 60 -3.04 -5.30 -7.90
C ALA A 60 -3.26 -3.80 -7.73
N ALA A 61 -4.49 -3.35 -7.47
CA ALA A 61 -4.81 -1.94 -7.31
C ALA A 61 -4.05 -1.30 -6.14
N VAL A 62 -3.91 -2.02 -5.02
CA VAL A 62 -3.13 -1.56 -3.85
C VAL A 62 -1.65 -1.37 -4.21
N VAL A 63 -1.04 -2.33 -4.91
CA VAL A 63 0.36 -2.22 -5.32
C VAL A 63 0.56 -1.08 -6.31
N VAL A 64 -0.34 -0.94 -7.29
CA VAL A 64 -0.32 0.17 -8.26
C VAL A 64 -0.48 1.52 -7.54
N LEU A 65 -1.37 1.62 -6.57
CA LEU A 65 -1.56 2.83 -5.77
C LEU A 65 -0.27 3.22 -5.03
N VAL A 66 0.41 2.25 -4.42
CA VAL A 66 1.69 2.49 -3.75
C VAL A 66 2.77 2.91 -4.75
N LEU A 67 2.83 2.32 -5.95
CA LEU A 67 3.76 2.76 -6.99
C LEU A 67 3.51 4.20 -7.45
N ILE A 68 2.25 4.62 -7.53
CA ILE A 68 1.88 6.02 -7.80
C ILE A 68 2.34 6.93 -6.66
N ALA A 69 2.04 6.56 -5.41
CA ALA A 69 2.44 7.34 -4.23
C ALA A 69 3.97 7.52 -4.15
N LEU A 70 4.73 6.44 -4.39
CA LEU A 70 6.19 6.48 -4.42
C LEU A 70 6.71 7.35 -5.56
N ALA A 71 6.15 7.24 -6.76
CA ALA A 71 6.55 8.09 -7.89
C ALA A 71 6.32 9.58 -7.59
N VAL A 72 5.16 9.93 -7.02
CA VAL A 72 4.84 11.30 -6.63
C VAL A 72 5.82 11.80 -5.56
N VAL A 73 6.02 11.04 -4.47
CA VAL A 73 6.85 11.54 -3.36
C VAL A 73 8.32 11.67 -3.75
N ILE A 74 8.85 10.72 -4.54
CA ILE A 74 10.24 10.75 -5.02
C ILE A 74 10.44 11.91 -6.00
N SER A 75 9.47 12.19 -6.89
CA SER A 75 9.57 13.29 -7.85
C SER A 75 9.29 14.67 -7.22
N SER A 76 8.53 14.73 -6.12
CA SER A 76 8.19 15.98 -5.43
C SER A 76 9.40 16.65 -4.78
N LYS A 77 10.43 15.88 -4.43
CA LYS A 77 11.65 16.40 -3.82
C LYS A 77 12.74 16.41 -4.88
N GLN A 78 13.19 17.61 -5.26
CA GLN A 78 14.24 17.78 -6.24
C GLN A 78 15.53 17.10 -5.74
N SER A 79 15.88 15.94 -6.30
CA SER A 79 17.21 15.37 -6.11
C SER A 79 18.22 16.28 -6.80
N ALA A 80 19.17 16.85 -6.04
CA ALA A 80 20.32 17.58 -6.62
C ALA A 80 21.22 16.66 -7.46
N ASP A 81 21.08 15.34 -7.28
CA ASP A 81 21.84 14.32 -7.99
C ASP A 81 21.03 13.73 -9.14
N SER A 82 21.38 14.12 -10.37
CA SER A 82 20.77 13.61 -11.60
C SER A 82 21.13 12.15 -11.89
N SER A 83 22.20 11.61 -11.30
CA SER A 83 22.65 10.23 -11.54
C SER A 83 21.66 9.19 -10.98
N ARG A 84 20.87 9.56 -9.97
CA ARG A 84 19.84 8.70 -9.33
C ARG A 84 18.57 8.54 -10.16
N GLN A 85 18.28 9.47 -11.08
CA GLN A 85 16.99 9.51 -11.78
C GLN A 85 16.76 8.28 -12.67
N LEU A 86 17.77 7.89 -13.46
CA LEU A 86 17.65 6.74 -14.36
C LEU A 86 17.49 5.41 -13.60
N PRO A 87 18.33 5.08 -12.58
CA PRO A 87 18.12 3.89 -11.77
C PRO A 87 16.73 3.82 -11.11
N LEU A 88 16.21 4.95 -10.60
CA LEU A 88 14.88 5.00 -9.98
C LEU A 88 13.76 4.74 -10.99
N LEU A 89 13.86 5.34 -12.18
CA LEU A 89 12.91 5.08 -13.26
C LEU A 89 12.94 3.61 -13.69
N LEU A 90 14.13 3.02 -13.83
CA LEU A 90 14.28 1.60 -14.17
C LEU A 90 13.73 0.69 -13.07
N ALA A 91 13.97 1.01 -11.80
CA ALA A 91 13.42 0.27 -10.67
C ALA A 91 11.88 0.34 -10.65
N TRP A 92 11.30 1.52 -10.91
CA TRP A 92 9.86 1.70 -11.01
C TRP A 92 9.26 0.89 -12.18
N LEU A 93 9.84 1.00 -13.37
CA LEU A 93 9.40 0.25 -14.56
C LEU A 93 9.56 -1.27 -14.37
N GLY A 94 10.67 -1.70 -13.78
CA GLY A 94 10.92 -3.11 -13.44
C GLY A 94 9.89 -3.66 -12.46
N THR A 95 9.51 -2.86 -11.45
CA THR A 95 8.49 -3.24 -10.47
C THR A 95 7.12 -3.37 -11.13
N ALA A 96 6.73 -2.38 -11.95
CA ALA A 96 5.45 -2.39 -12.67
C ALA A 96 5.36 -3.55 -13.68
N THR A 97 6.43 -3.80 -14.45
CA THR A 97 6.48 -4.91 -15.41
C THR A 97 6.47 -6.27 -14.72
N SER A 98 7.14 -6.41 -13.57
CA SER A 98 7.08 -7.62 -12.73
C SER A 98 5.66 -7.90 -12.23
N LEU A 99 4.91 -6.87 -11.80
CA LEU A 99 3.51 -7.03 -11.40
C LEU A 99 2.63 -7.51 -12.59
N ILE A 100 2.84 -6.95 -13.78
CA ILE A 100 2.13 -7.38 -15.00
C ILE A 100 2.48 -8.84 -15.35
N ALA A 101 3.75 -9.21 -15.23
CA ALA A 101 4.21 -10.58 -15.48
C ALA A 101 3.58 -11.56 -14.48
N LEU A 102 3.52 -11.21 -13.19
CA LEU A 102 2.81 -11.96 -12.15
C LEU A 102 1.35 -12.20 -12.51
N TRP A 103 0.68 -11.19 -13.06
CA TRP A 103 -0.72 -11.30 -13.46
C TRP A 103 -0.95 -12.31 -14.59
N ARG A 104 0.01 -12.42 -15.52
CA ARG A 104 -0.14 -13.25 -16.73
C ARG A 104 0.36 -14.69 -16.58
N VAL A 105 1.38 -14.90 -15.73
CA VAL A 105 2.07 -16.20 -15.66
C VAL A 105 1.27 -17.23 -14.85
N GLN A 106 1.27 -18.49 -15.31
CA GLN A 106 0.53 -19.58 -14.67
C GLN A 106 1.40 -20.48 -13.79
N SER A 107 2.71 -20.56 -14.06
CA SER A 107 3.66 -21.37 -13.29
C SER A 107 3.80 -20.86 -11.85
N ALA A 108 3.58 -21.73 -10.86
CA ALA A 108 3.65 -21.36 -9.44
C ALA A 108 5.00 -20.77 -9.03
N GLY A 109 6.11 -21.35 -9.51
CA GLY A 109 7.46 -20.85 -9.24
C GLY A 109 7.67 -19.44 -9.81
N LEU A 110 7.25 -19.20 -11.05
CA LEU A 110 7.37 -17.87 -11.66
C LEU A 110 6.47 -16.84 -10.99
N ARG A 111 5.25 -17.22 -10.56
CA ARG A 111 4.37 -16.34 -9.79
C ARG A 111 5.03 -15.92 -8.48
N LEU A 112 5.64 -16.85 -7.75
CA LEU A 112 6.36 -16.52 -6.53
C LEU A 112 7.53 -15.57 -6.82
N SER A 113 8.33 -15.86 -7.84
CA SER A 113 9.46 -15.01 -8.23
C SER A 113 9.03 -13.60 -8.59
N PHE A 114 8.04 -13.41 -9.49
CA PHE A 114 7.55 -12.08 -9.83
C PHE A 114 6.87 -11.39 -8.65
N GLY A 115 6.19 -12.12 -7.76
CA GLY A 115 5.68 -11.57 -6.50
C GLY A 115 6.79 -10.98 -5.63
N LEU A 116 7.87 -11.73 -5.41
CA LEU A 116 9.02 -11.30 -4.62
C LEU A 116 9.82 -10.18 -5.28
N ILE A 117 10.00 -10.21 -6.60
CA ILE A 117 10.65 -9.12 -7.35
C ILE A 117 9.82 -7.84 -7.24
N THR A 118 8.50 -7.94 -7.40
CA THR A 118 7.61 -6.78 -7.25
C THR A 118 7.70 -6.20 -5.83
N TRP A 119 7.67 -7.06 -4.81
CA TRP A 119 7.75 -6.62 -3.42
C TRP A 119 9.12 -5.99 -3.09
N SER A 120 10.21 -6.60 -3.56
CA SER A 120 11.57 -6.05 -3.46
C SER A 120 11.68 -4.68 -4.13
N GLY A 121 11.04 -4.51 -5.29
CA GLY A 121 10.97 -3.22 -5.99
C GLY A 121 10.26 -2.14 -5.18
N VAL A 122 9.11 -2.47 -4.57
CA VAL A 122 8.39 -1.58 -3.64
C VAL A 122 9.26 -1.21 -2.42
N LEU A 123 9.98 -2.17 -1.85
CA LEU A 123 10.93 -1.93 -0.76
C LEU A 123 12.07 -0.99 -1.18
N ALA A 124 12.71 -1.25 -2.32
CA ALA A 124 13.85 -0.46 -2.81
C ALA A 124 13.47 0.99 -3.17
N LEU A 125 12.31 1.17 -3.82
CA LEU A 125 11.76 2.51 -4.10
C LEU A 125 11.31 3.21 -2.83
N GLY A 126 10.77 2.46 -1.87
CA GLY A 126 10.34 2.99 -0.59
C GLY A 126 11.47 3.35 0.38
N ALA A 127 12.64 2.74 0.22
CA ALA A 127 13.85 3.03 1.00
C ALA A 127 14.53 4.35 0.59
N GLN A 128 14.02 5.04 -0.43
CA GLN A 128 14.57 6.32 -0.87
C GLN A 128 14.39 7.40 0.22
N PRO A 129 15.36 8.30 0.45
CA PRO A 129 15.32 9.31 1.51
C PRO A 129 14.15 10.28 1.39
N GLU A 130 13.57 10.41 0.20
CA GLU A 130 12.43 11.26 -0.07
C GLU A 130 11.14 10.77 0.62
N VAL A 131 11.03 9.47 0.87
CA VAL A 131 9.87 8.81 1.46
C VAL A 131 9.85 9.00 2.97
N PHE A 132 8.75 9.54 3.50
CA PHE A 132 8.56 9.67 4.95
C PHE A 132 8.22 8.32 5.57
N ARG A 133 9.08 7.84 6.47
CA ARG A 133 8.95 6.52 7.12
C ARG A 133 8.72 6.57 8.62
N LEU A 134 8.74 7.75 9.23
CA LEU A 134 8.67 7.99 10.67
C LEU A 134 9.84 7.41 11.48
N SER A 135 10.08 6.10 11.43
CA SER A 135 11.30 5.43 11.93
C SER A 135 11.58 4.17 11.11
N ASP A 136 12.87 3.87 10.92
CA ASP A 136 13.35 2.65 10.26
C ASP A 136 13.84 1.59 11.27
N ASN A 137 13.76 1.87 12.59
CA ASN A 137 14.17 0.96 13.65
C ASN A 137 13.00 0.11 14.17
N PRO A 138 12.95 -1.21 13.93
CA PRO A 138 11.81 -2.06 14.32
C PRO A 138 11.63 -2.21 15.84
N LEU A 139 12.63 -1.80 16.63
CA LEU A 139 12.56 -1.81 18.09
C LEU A 139 11.83 -0.58 18.66
N GLU A 140 11.56 0.44 17.84
CA GLU A 140 10.86 1.65 18.25
C GLU A 140 9.36 1.59 17.93
N GLY A 141 8.54 2.16 18.81
CA GLY A 141 7.09 2.25 18.56
C GLY A 141 6.73 3.04 17.30
N ALA A 142 7.56 4.03 16.94
CA ALA A 142 7.41 4.85 15.74
C ALA A 142 7.42 4.03 14.44
N PHE A 143 8.22 2.96 14.37
CA PHE A 143 8.26 2.06 13.21
C PHE A 143 6.89 1.40 12.98
N TRP A 144 6.26 0.93 14.05
CA TRP A 144 4.95 0.26 13.99
C TRP A 144 3.78 1.21 13.75
N GLN A 145 3.99 2.52 13.95
CA GLN A 145 3.04 3.57 13.59
C GLN A 145 3.29 4.13 12.19
N SER A 146 4.34 3.70 11.50
CA SER A 146 4.69 4.18 10.16
C SER A 146 3.61 3.82 9.14
N HIS A 147 3.12 4.82 8.40
CA HIS A 147 2.25 4.58 7.27
C HIS A 147 2.98 3.75 6.20
N TYR A 148 4.22 4.13 5.88
CA TYR A 148 5.06 3.43 4.91
C TYR A 148 5.26 1.94 5.23
N TRP A 149 5.78 1.58 6.41
CA TRP A 149 6.09 0.18 6.72
C TRP A 149 4.84 -0.69 6.78
N GLY A 150 3.73 -0.16 7.32
CA GLY A 150 2.44 -0.83 7.28
C GLY A 150 1.93 -1.04 5.84
N GLY A 151 2.06 -0.03 4.99
CA GLY A 151 1.66 -0.10 3.58
C GLY A 151 2.50 -1.12 2.79
N VAL A 152 3.81 -1.16 3.01
CA VAL A 152 4.71 -2.15 2.39
C VAL A 152 4.37 -3.57 2.83
N LEU A 153 4.04 -3.77 4.11
CA LEU A 153 3.60 -5.07 4.63
C LEU A 153 2.27 -5.49 3.99
N VAL A 154 1.31 -4.57 3.86
CA VAL A 154 0.05 -4.82 3.13
C VAL A 154 0.32 -5.22 1.69
N CYS A 155 1.20 -4.51 0.97
CA CYS A 155 1.62 -4.88 -0.39
C CYS A 155 2.19 -6.30 -0.44
N GLY A 156 3.05 -6.68 0.51
CA GLY A 156 3.58 -8.03 0.61
C GLY A 156 2.49 -9.10 0.76
N LEU A 157 1.52 -8.86 1.65
CA LEU A 157 0.38 -9.77 1.86
C LEU A 157 -0.52 -9.85 0.61
N MET A 158 -0.74 -8.74 -0.08
CA MET A 158 -1.51 -8.70 -1.33
C MET A 158 -0.80 -9.47 -2.46
N LEU A 159 0.51 -9.26 -2.62
CA LEU A 159 1.33 -9.99 -3.60
C LEU A 159 1.39 -11.47 -3.29
N PHE A 160 1.50 -11.85 -2.00
CA PHE A 160 1.39 -13.24 -1.56
C PHE A 160 0.05 -13.86 -1.99
N ASN A 161 -1.06 -13.19 -1.71
CA ASN A 161 -2.40 -13.67 -2.10
C ASN A 161 -2.53 -13.86 -3.62
N LEU A 162 -1.99 -12.91 -4.39
CA LEU A 162 -1.98 -13.00 -5.84
C LEU A 162 -1.12 -14.17 -6.31
N ALA A 163 0.14 -14.27 -5.86
CA ALA A 163 1.07 -15.31 -6.29
C ALA A 163 0.60 -16.72 -5.90
N ALA A 164 0.13 -16.91 -4.66
CA ALA A 164 -0.22 -18.20 -4.07
C ALA A 164 -1.60 -18.75 -4.51
N TRP A 165 -2.35 -18.00 -5.33
CA TRP A 165 -3.71 -18.38 -5.74
C TRP A 165 -3.89 -19.85 -6.15
N PRO A 166 -3.05 -20.44 -7.04
CA PRO A 166 -3.21 -21.84 -7.44
C PRO A 166 -3.13 -22.81 -6.25
N GLU A 167 -2.25 -22.54 -5.29
CA GLU A 167 -2.02 -23.41 -4.14
C GLU A 167 -3.09 -23.24 -3.06
N ILE A 168 -3.64 -22.03 -2.91
CA ILE A 168 -4.82 -21.76 -2.08
C ILE A 168 -6.01 -22.62 -2.55
N GLN A 169 -6.16 -22.86 -3.85
CA GLN A 169 -7.23 -23.72 -4.34
C GLN A 169 -6.97 -25.21 -4.09
N ARG A 170 -5.72 -25.66 -4.10
CA ARG A 170 -5.36 -27.08 -4.00
C ARG A 170 -5.24 -27.59 -2.56
N HIS A 171 -4.74 -26.76 -1.65
CA HIS A 171 -4.29 -27.24 -0.33
C HIS A 171 -4.99 -26.51 0.83
N LEU A 172 -5.45 -27.27 1.83
CA LEU A 172 -6.14 -26.70 3.00
C LEU A 172 -5.23 -25.81 3.87
N SER A 173 -3.95 -26.18 4.01
CA SER A 173 -2.96 -25.38 4.74
C SER A 173 -2.80 -23.98 4.14
N TRP A 174 -2.73 -23.89 2.81
CA TRP A 174 -2.66 -22.62 2.08
C TRP A 174 -3.93 -21.78 2.22
N ARG A 175 -5.11 -22.40 2.30
CA ARG A 175 -6.36 -21.68 2.62
C ARG A 175 -6.34 -21.08 4.01
N ARG A 176 -5.81 -21.79 5.01
CA ARG A 176 -5.65 -21.28 6.37
C ARG A 176 -4.65 -20.13 6.41
N LEU A 177 -3.51 -20.27 5.73
CA LEU A 177 -2.52 -19.21 5.62
C LEU A 177 -3.09 -17.96 4.94
N HIS A 178 -3.83 -18.12 3.85
CA HIS A 178 -4.54 -17.03 3.17
C HIS A 178 -5.55 -16.33 4.09
N LEU A 179 -6.33 -17.08 4.87
CA LEU A 179 -7.25 -16.50 5.84
C LEU A 179 -6.50 -15.66 6.88
N SER A 180 -5.44 -16.22 7.50
CA SER A 180 -4.63 -15.49 8.48
C SER A 180 -3.99 -14.24 7.89
N ALA A 181 -3.43 -14.34 6.66
CA ALA A 181 -2.85 -13.22 5.93
C ALA A 181 -3.88 -12.12 5.66
N ASN A 182 -5.11 -12.46 5.29
CA ASN A 182 -6.17 -11.48 5.05
C ASN A 182 -6.71 -10.84 6.33
N VAL A 183 -6.78 -11.57 7.44
CA VAL A 183 -7.14 -10.98 8.73
C VAL A 183 -6.08 -9.95 9.14
N LEU A 184 -4.80 -10.29 9.01
CA LEU A 184 -3.72 -9.34 9.24
C LEU A 184 -3.79 -8.14 8.28
N ALA A 185 -4.01 -8.38 6.98
CA ALA A 185 -4.15 -7.31 6.00
C ALA A 185 -5.32 -6.38 6.33
N ALA A 186 -6.46 -6.90 6.79
CA ALA A 186 -7.61 -6.08 7.18
C ALA A 186 -7.29 -5.18 8.38
N VAL A 187 -6.60 -5.70 9.40
CA VAL A 187 -6.12 -4.91 10.54
C VAL A 187 -5.14 -3.82 10.08
N LEU A 188 -4.22 -4.16 9.18
CA LEU A 188 -3.28 -3.20 8.62
C LEU A 188 -3.99 -2.14 7.76
N PHE A 189 -4.97 -2.48 6.92
CA PHE A 189 -5.75 -1.49 6.17
C PHE A 189 -6.46 -0.50 7.09
N LEU A 190 -6.98 -0.97 8.22
CA LEU A 190 -7.56 -0.09 9.24
C LEU A 190 -6.49 0.84 9.84
N SER A 191 -5.32 0.29 10.21
CA SER A 191 -4.22 1.11 10.72
C SER A 191 -3.71 2.12 9.69
N GLN A 192 -3.72 1.78 8.40
CA GLN A 192 -3.37 2.68 7.29
C GLN A 192 -4.33 3.86 7.17
N GLY A 193 -5.63 3.67 7.42
CA GLY A 193 -6.59 4.78 7.45
C GLY A 193 -6.28 5.78 8.57
N ILE A 194 -5.83 5.29 9.72
CA ILE A 194 -5.45 6.13 10.87
C ILE A 194 -4.11 6.82 10.59
N SER A 195 -3.07 6.06 10.23
CA SER A 195 -1.73 6.60 9.99
C SER A 195 -1.70 7.54 8.77
N GLY A 196 -2.45 7.24 7.72
CA GLY A 196 -2.55 8.14 6.56
C GLY A 196 -3.21 9.47 6.91
N SER A 197 -4.27 9.45 7.73
CA SER A 197 -4.91 10.68 8.21
C SER A 197 -3.97 11.50 9.11
N ARG A 198 -3.16 10.84 9.95
CA ARG A 198 -2.11 11.51 10.74
C ARG A 198 -1.04 12.11 9.83
N ASP A 199 -0.56 11.36 8.84
CA ASP A 199 0.53 11.82 7.97
C ASP A 199 0.10 13.03 7.12
N LEU A 200 -1.19 13.19 6.79
CA LEU A 200 -1.71 14.41 6.19
C LEU A 200 -1.59 15.66 7.09
N LEU A 201 -1.50 15.48 8.40
CA LEU A 201 -1.27 16.56 9.37
C LEU A 201 0.22 16.82 9.60
N GLU A 202 1.07 15.79 9.44
CA GLU A 202 2.52 15.88 9.66
C GLU A 202 3.29 16.29 8.40
N ILE A 203 2.78 15.96 7.20
CA ILE A 203 3.37 16.34 5.93
C ILE A 203 2.72 17.64 5.46
N PRO A 204 3.42 18.79 5.59
CA PRO A 204 2.79 20.08 5.36
C PRO A 204 2.53 20.32 3.88
N LEU A 205 1.44 21.03 3.59
CA LEU A 205 1.20 21.59 2.26
C LEU A 205 2.22 22.68 1.94
N SER A 206 2.43 22.95 0.65
CA SER A 206 3.40 23.94 0.15
C SER A 206 3.25 25.34 0.80
N TRP A 207 2.03 25.76 1.15
CA TRP A 207 1.76 27.04 1.78
C TRP A 207 1.95 27.05 3.31
N GLN A 208 1.86 25.88 3.97
CA GLN A 208 2.07 25.73 5.41
C GLN A 208 3.56 25.55 5.75
N GLN A 209 4.29 24.92 4.82
CA GLN A 209 5.68 24.54 5.01
C GLN A 209 6.59 25.70 5.48
N PRO A 210 6.53 26.92 4.91
CA PRO A 210 7.41 28.01 5.35
C PRO A 210 7.20 28.42 6.81
N PHE A 211 5.96 28.35 7.32
CA PHE A 211 5.65 28.67 8.71
C PHE A 211 6.05 27.54 9.66
N LEU A 212 5.72 26.30 9.30
CA LEU A 212 6.01 25.12 10.13
C LEU A 212 7.51 24.83 10.26
N GLN A 213 8.33 25.21 9.28
CA GLN A 213 9.79 25.15 9.37
C GLN A 213 10.37 26.10 10.44
N GLN A 214 9.61 27.10 10.89
CA GLN A 214 10.04 28.03 11.93
C GLN A 214 9.66 27.56 13.34
N CYS A 215 8.85 26.51 13.47
CA CYS A 215 8.44 25.96 14.76
C CYS A 215 9.55 25.13 15.42
N ASN A 216 9.68 25.24 16.74
CA ASN A 216 10.46 24.32 17.55
C ASN A 216 9.58 23.13 17.98
N TRP A 217 9.74 22.00 17.30
CA TRP A 217 8.98 20.78 17.56
C TRP A 217 9.31 20.12 18.90
N ALA A 218 10.52 20.31 19.44
CA ALA A 218 10.91 19.74 20.73
C ALA A 218 10.18 20.43 21.89
N GLU A 219 10.03 21.75 21.80
CA GLU A 219 9.36 22.57 22.81
C GLU A 219 7.87 22.77 22.51
N ARG A 220 7.40 22.34 21.33
CA ARG A 220 6.02 22.55 20.83
C ARG A 220 5.64 24.02 20.76
N VAL A 221 6.58 24.87 20.33
CA VAL A 221 6.40 26.32 20.20
C VAL A 221 6.52 26.72 18.73
N CYS A 222 5.62 27.57 18.26
CA CYS A 222 5.67 28.19 16.93
C CYS A 222 5.77 29.71 17.06
N PRO A 223 6.33 30.42 16.06
CA PRO A 223 6.34 31.88 16.07
C PRO A 223 4.92 32.44 16.16
N SER A 224 4.76 33.54 16.88
CA SER A 224 3.47 34.24 16.94
C SER A 224 3.11 34.75 15.54
N PRO A 225 1.84 34.65 15.12
CA PRO A 225 1.41 35.25 13.86
C PRO A 225 1.73 36.76 13.90
N PRO A 226 2.14 37.36 12.78
CA PRO A 226 2.41 38.80 12.74
C PRO A 226 1.18 39.56 13.26
N GLN A 227 1.39 40.41 14.25
CA GLN A 227 0.36 41.32 14.73
C GLN A 227 0.17 42.39 13.65
N ASN A 228 -0.96 42.32 12.95
CA ASN A 228 -1.38 43.36 12.01
C ASN A 228 -1.94 44.56 12.76
#